data_AF-A0A558DGH9-F1
#
_entry.id   AF-A0A558DGH9-F1
#
_cell.length_a   1.000
_cell.length_b   1.000
_cell.length_c   1.000
_cell.angle_alpha   90.00
_cell.angle_beta   90.00
_cell.angle_gamma   90.00
#
_symmetry.space_group_name_H-M   'P 1'
#
loop_
_entity.id
_entity.type
_entity.pdbx_description
1 polymer ?
#
loop_
_entity_poly.entity_id
_entity_poly.type
_entity_poly.pdbx_seq_one_letter_code
_entity_poly.pdbx_strand_id
1 'polypeptide(L)'
;MQPLEGSTGDDLPNPSPGVVRVPQRSSGRGEHPGRLRIHGAPLQGRVSLHTHTCLVPQIIERTKAHHPYDVPSISTRRIDDGNPEYLAWIRDQTQDCRPGR
;
A
#
# COMPACT_ATOMS: atom_id res chain seq x y z
N MET A 1 -3.96 12.83 -49.01
CA MET A 1 -2.66 12.80 -48.31
C MET A 1 -2.49 14.18 -47.68
N GLN A 2 -2.78 14.31 -46.38
CA GLN A 2 -2.54 15.49 -45.55
C GLN A 2 -1.86 15.02 -44.25
N PRO A 3 -0.91 15.77 -43.67
CA PRO A 3 -0.04 15.29 -42.61
C PRO A 3 -0.59 15.50 -41.18
N LEU A 4 0.11 14.84 -40.26
CA LEU A 4 -0.09 14.60 -38.84
C LEU A 4 -0.25 15.86 -37.98
N GLU A 5 -1.20 15.84 -37.03
CA GLU A 5 -1.09 16.58 -35.76
C GLU A 5 -1.44 15.60 -34.63
N GLY A 6 -0.40 15.18 -33.91
CA GLY A 6 -0.52 14.36 -32.72
C GLY A 6 -1.08 15.21 -31.58
N SER A 7 -2.30 14.91 -31.14
CA SER A 7 -2.82 15.45 -29.89
C SER A 7 -2.30 14.56 -28.76
N THR A 8 -1.23 15.04 -28.14
CA THR A 8 -0.60 14.55 -26.93
C THR A 8 -1.63 14.25 -25.85
N GLY A 9 -1.77 12.97 -25.51
CA GLY A 9 -2.45 12.55 -24.30
C GLY A 9 -1.58 12.91 -23.10
N ASP A 10 -1.85 14.06 -22.49
CA ASP A 10 -1.23 14.48 -21.23
C ASP A 10 -2.28 15.27 -20.42
N ASP A 11 -3.39 14.60 -20.11
CA ASP A 11 -4.34 15.05 -19.08
C ASP A 11 -4.91 13.80 -18.38
N LEU A 12 -3.99 12.98 -17.86
CA LEU A 12 -4.35 12.02 -16.83
C LEU A 12 -4.01 12.66 -15.49
N PRO A 13 -4.97 12.80 -14.56
CA PRO A 13 -4.66 13.31 -13.24
C PRO A 13 -3.58 12.43 -12.60
N ASN A 14 -2.53 13.09 -12.08
CA ASN A 14 -1.44 12.47 -11.34
C ASN A 14 -1.99 11.40 -10.38
N PRO A 15 -1.53 10.14 -10.43
CA PRO A 15 -2.10 9.07 -9.62
C PRO A 15 -2.01 9.41 -8.11
N SER A 16 -3.15 9.31 -7.43
CA SER A 16 -3.27 9.41 -5.97
C SER A 16 -2.24 8.51 -5.28
N PRO A 17 -1.69 8.92 -4.11
CA PRO A 17 -0.47 8.35 -3.58
C PRO A 17 -0.50 6.82 -3.39
N GLY A 18 0.52 6.16 -3.94
CA GLY A 18 1.18 4.97 -3.39
C GLY A 18 0.44 3.65 -3.37
N VAL A 19 -0.86 3.60 -3.66
CA VAL A 19 -1.65 2.36 -3.60
C VAL A 19 -1.50 1.55 -4.88
N VAL A 20 -0.48 0.70 -4.92
CA VAL A 20 -0.43 -0.39 -5.91
C VAL A 20 -1.27 -1.54 -5.38
N ARG A 21 -2.41 -1.82 -6.03
CA ARG A 21 -3.21 -3.02 -5.78
C ARG A 21 -2.68 -4.17 -6.63
N VAL A 22 -2.23 -5.24 -5.99
CA VAL A 22 -1.84 -6.47 -6.67
C VAL A 22 -2.78 -7.59 -6.22
N PRO A 23 -3.45 -8.31 -7.13
CA PRO A 23 -4.23 -9.49 -6.75
C PRO A 23 -3.29 -10.57 -6.20
N GLN A 24 -3.62 -11.13 -5.03
CA GLN A 24 -2.84 -12.20 -4.41
C GLN A 24 -3.77 -13.29 -3.88
N ARG A 25 -3.30 -14.54 -3.96
CA ARG A 25 -3.85 -15.66 -3.21
C ARG A 25 -3.05 -15.82 -1.92
N SER A 26 -3.67 -15.72 -0.75
CA SER A 26 -3.03 -16.09 0.52
C SER A 26 -3.59 -17.46 0.99
N SER A 27 -2.83 -18.22 1.75
CA SER A 27 -3.30 -19.44 2.41
C SER A 27 -3.02 -19.28 3.91
N GLY A 28 -4.04 -19.39 4.75
CA GLY A 28 -3.94 -19.20 6.21
C GLY A 28 -3.85 -20.53 6.98
N ARG A 29 -3.18 -20.52 8.13
CA ARG A 29 -3.10 -21.64 9.09
C ARG A 29 -4.20 -21.47 10.16
N GLY A 30 -5.10 -22.44 10.29
CA GLY A 30 -6.04 -22.53 11.42
C GLY A 30 -5.54 -23.50 12.49
N GLU A 31 -5.75 -23.19 13.78
CA GLU A 31 -5.20 -23.93 14.91
C GLU A 31 -6.12 -25.08 15.36
N HIS A 32 -5.69 -26.32 15.10
CA HIS A 32 -5.99 -27.51 15.92
C HIS A 32 -4.65 -28.18 16.25
N PRO A 33 -4.36 -28.55 17.50
CA PRO A 33 -3.10 -29.19 17.84
C PRO A 33 -2.96 -30.53 17.10
N GLY A 34 -1.97 -30.63 16.22
CA GLY A 34 -1.56 -31.89 15.57
C GLY A 34 -1.99 -32.12 14.11
N ARG A 35 -2.79 -31.25 13.47
CA ARG A 35 -3.11 -31.39 12.03
C ARG A 35 -3.19 -30.03 11.34
N LEU A 36 -2.21 -29.73 10.50
CA LEU A 36 -2.24 -28.56 9.61
C LEU A 36 -3.44 -28.69 8.66
N ARG A 37 -4.41 -27.79 8.78
CA ARG A 37 -5.47 -27.60 7.78
C ARG A 37 -5.14 -26.38 6.95
N ILE A 38 -5.09 -26.57 5.63
CA ILE A 38 -5.00 -25.47 4.68
C ILE A 38 -6.41 -25.00 4.38
N HIS A 39 -6.72 -23.76 4.75
CA HIS A 39 -7.97 -23.13 4.36
C HIS A 39 -7.81 -22.50 2.99
N GLY A 40 -8.74 -22.78 2.08
CA GLY A 40 -8.86 -22.00 0.85
C GLY A 40 -9.30 -20.59 1.22
N ALA A 41 -8.42 -19.59 1.01
CA ALA A 41 -8.80 -18.21 1.25
C ALA A 41 -9.44 -17.61 0.00
N PRO A 42 -10.44 -16.72 0.15
CA PRO A 42 -10.96 -15.94 -0.96
C PRO A 42 -9.86 -15.06 -1.57
N LEU A 43 -10.11 -14.57 -2.79
CA LEU A 43 -9.23 -13.63 -3.48
C LEU A 43 -9.00 -12.41 -2.58
N GLN A 44 -7.74 -12.03 -2.40
CA GLN A 44 -7.35 -10.87 -1.60
C GLN A 44 -6.61 -9.85 -2.47
N GLY A 45 -6.87 -8.58 -2.21
CA GLY A 45 -6.03 -7.50 -2.72
C GLY A 45 -4.88 -7.24 -1.76
N ARG A 46 -3.66 -7.11 -2.26
CA ARG A 46 -2.54 -6.56 -1.49
C ARG A 46 -2.35 -5.10 -1.86
N VAL A 47 -2.19 -4.26 -0.86
CA VAL A 47 -1.89 -2.83 -1.00
C VAL A 47 -0.51 -2.56 -0.39
N SER A 48 0.32 -1.81 -1.13
CA SER A 48 1.51 -1.16 -0.58
C SER A 48 1.19 0.30 -0.26
N LEU A 49 1.75 0.85 0.81
CA LEU A 49 1.62 2.25 1.20
C LEU A 49 3.02 2.81 1.41
N HIS A 50 3.36 3.90 0.72
CA HIS A 50 4.59 4.65 0.94
C HIS A 50 4.31 5.81 1.89
N THR A 51 5.00 5.87 3.03
CA THR A 51 4.69 6.83 4.09
C THR A 51 5.88 7.05 5.02
N HIS A 52 5.79 8.05 5.91
CA HIS A 52 6.71 8.21 7.03
C HIS A 52 6.56 7.09 8.07
N THR A 53 7.68 6.64 8.63
CA THR A 53 7.68 5.57 9.65
C THR A 53 6.82 5.89 10.87
N CYS A 54 6.73 7.15 11.29
CA CYS A 54 5.93 7.49 12.46
C CYS A 54 4.42 7.61 12.19
N LEU A 55 3.97 7.47 10.94
CA LEU A 55 2.55 7.28 10.61
C LEU A 55 2.12 5.81 10.69
N VAL A 56 3.06 4.86 10.81
CA VAL A 56 2.76 3.42 10.89
C VAL A 56 1.77 3.07 12.01
N PRO A 57 1.88 3.61 13.26
CA PRO A 57 0.89 3.33 14.30
C PRO A 57 -0.53 3.77 13.90
N GLN A 58 -0.68 4.95 13.28
CA GLN A 58 -1.98 5.46 12.84
C GLN A 58 -2.57 4.60 11.71
N ILE A 59 -1.73 4.13 10.79
CA ILE A 59 -2.14 3.22 9.70
C ILE A 59 -2.58 1.87 10.27
N ILE A 60 -1.88 1.33 11.26
CA ILE A 60 -2.26 0.07 11.93
C ILE A 60 -3.63 0.21 12.59
N GLU A 61 -3.84 1.27 13.38
CA GLU A 61 -5.11 1.49 14.07
C GLU A 61 -6.26 1.69 13.09
N ARG A 62 -6.08 2.51 12.05
CA ARG A 62 -7.06 2.67 10.99
C ARG A 62 -7.35 1.35 10.26
N THR A 63 -6.32 0.54 10.02
CA THR A 63 -6.49 -0.77 9.37
C THR A 63 -7.31 -1.70 10.26
N LYS A 64 -6.98 -1.83 11.55
CA LYS A 64 -7.76 -2.65 12.50
C LYS A 64 -9.22 -2.23 12.59
N ALA A 65 -9.50 -0.92 12.56
CA ALA A 65 -10.87 -0.40 12.63
C ALA A 65 -11.76 -0.76 11.42
N HIS A 66 -11.16 -1.04 10.26
CA HIS A 66 -11.90 -1.23 9.01
C HIS A 66 -11.65 -2.58 8.32
N HIS A 67 -10.62 -3.33 8.72
CA HIS A 67 -10.25 -4.58 8.07
C HIS A 67 -11.16 -5.72 8.53
N PRO A 68 -11.66 -6.57 7.62
CA PRO A 68 -12.58 -7.67 7.96
C PRO A 68 -11.94 -8.81 8.76
N TYR A 69 -10.66 -8.73 9.11
CA TYR A 69 -9.95 -9.79 9.84
C TYR A 69 -9.53 -9.24 11.19
N ASP A 70 -9.70 -10.06 12.23
CA ASP A 70 -9.32 -9.72 13.61
C ASP A 70 -7.83 -9.40 13.74
N VAL A 71 -7.00 -10.10 12.94
CA VAL A 71 -5.55 -9.87 12.86
C VAL A 71 -5.18 -9.58 11.40
N PRO A 72 -5.23 -8.32 10.95
CA PRO A 72 -4.83 -7.97 9.59
C PRO A 72 -3.32 -8.18 9.41
N SER A 73 -2.93 -8.78 8.28
CA SER A 73 -1.51 -8.95 7.93
C SER A 73 -0.90 -7.63 7.49
N ILE A 74 -0.17 -6.98 8.39
CA ILE A 74 0.52 -5.71 8.14
C ILE A 74 2.02 -5.93 8.38
N SER A 75 2.84 -5.54 7.41
CA SER A 75 4.30 -5.55 7.55
C SER A 75 4.90 -4.32 6.88
N THR A 76 5.95 -3.78 7.48
CA THR A 76 6.64 -2.59 6.97
C THR A 76 8.00 -2.98 6.40
N ARG A 77 8.40 -2.33 5.31
CA ARG A 77 9.78 -2.37 4.80
C ARG A 77 10.29 -0.95 4.72
N ARG A 78 11.52 -0.73 5.21
CA ARG A 78 12.18 0.57 5.08
C ARG A 78 12.63 0.74 3.62
N ILE A 79 12.56 1.99 3.15
CA ILE A 79 13.13 2.43 1.88
C ILE A 79 14.36 3.25 2.24
N ASP A 80 15.54 2.68 2.04
CA ASP A 80 16.81 3.31 2.42
C ASP A 80 17.38 4.18 1.28
N ASP A 81 16.99 3.91 0.03
CA ASP A 81 17.44 4.65 -1.16
C ASP A 81 16.39 4.58 -2.29
N GLY A 82 16.49 5.46 -3.28
CA GLY A 82 15.58 5.52 -4.43
C GLY A 82 15.70 6.82 -5.23
N ASN A 83 14.83 7.02 -6.22
CA ASN A 83 14.78 8.27 -6.97
C ASN A 83 14.51 9.46 -6.01
N PRO A 84 15.42 10.44 -5.88
CA PRO A 84 15.27 11.56 -4.97
C PRO A 84 13.97 12.35 -5.16
N GLU A 85 13.53 12.54 -6.41
CA GLU A 85 12.30 13.28 -6.74
C GLU A 85 11.06 12.54 -6.24
N TYR A 86 11.04 11.21 -6.40
CA TYR A 86 9.94 10.37 -5.92
C TYR A 86 9.90 10.33 -4.38
N LEU A 87 11.07 10.25 -3.74
CA LEU A 87 11.16 10.29 -2.29
C LEU A 87 10.74 11.65 -1.71
N ALA A 88 11.09 12.76 -2.38
CA ALA A 88 10.62 14.10 -2.02
C ALA A 88 9.10 14.18 -2.16
N TRP A 89 8.55 13.70 -3.28
CA TRP A 89 7.12 13.68 -3.50
C TRP A 89 6.35 12.85 -2.44
N ILE A 90 6.86 11.69 -2.02
CA ILE A 90 6.25 10.91 -0.92
C ILE A 90 6.17 11.75 0.37
N ARG A 91 7.24 12.50 0.68
CA ARG A 91 7.29 13.37 1.88
C ARG A 91 6.26 14.49 1.78
N ASP A 92 6.11 15.10 0.61
CA ASP A 92 5.13 16.18 0.42
C ASP A 92 3.67 15.68 0.46
N GLN A 93 3.42 14.44 0.00
CA GLN A 93 2.09 13.82 -0.02
C GLN A 93 1.67 13.19 1.31
N THR A 94 2.57 13.10 2.29
CA THR A 94 2.26 12.50 3.58
C THR A 94 2.54 13.50 4.68
N GLN A 95 1.59 13.66 5.60
CA GLN A 95 1.74 14.64 6.66
C GLN A 95 3.00 14.35 7.47
N ASP A 96 3.85 15.38 7.54
CA ASP A 96 5.06 15.39 8.35
C ASP A 96 4.68 15.09 9.79
N CYS A 97 5.16 13.96 10.29
CA CYS A 97 4.93 13.57 11.66
C CYS A 97 6.11 14.11 12.48
N ARG A 98 5.98 15.38 12.87
CA ARG A 98 6.93 16.07 13.75
C ARG A 98 6.65 15.65 15.19
N PRO A 99 7.65 15.19 15.96
CA PRO A 99 7.51 15.11 17.40
C PRO A 99 7.46 16.55 17.94
N GLY A 100 6.36 16.92 18.61
CA GLY A 100 6.28 18.17 19.38
C GLY A 100 5.83 19.43 18.60
N ARG A 101 4.70 19.34 17.88
CA ARG A 101 3.78 20.48 17.86
C ARG A 101 2.66 20.23 18.85
#